data_AF-A0A942A3U0-F1
#
_entry.id   AF-A0A942A3U0-F1
#
_cell.length_a   1.000
_cell.length_b   1.000
_cell.length_c   1.000
_cell.angle_alpha   90.00
_cell.angle_beta   90.00
_cell.angle_gamma   90.00
#
_symmetry.space_group_name_H-M   'P 1'
#
loop_
_entity.id
_entity.type
_entity.pdbx_description
1 polymer ?
#
loop_
_entity_poly.entity_id
_entity_poly.type
_entity_poly.pdbx_seq_one_letter_code
_entity_poly.pdbx_strand_id
1 'polypeptide(L)'
;MLYKGLIRQVTNLPVDFMIEKWLYEVYPNLREYQFKSLKKQADESVAALSNEVRKITPQKLYNVSNIFNYAYLRLLGFHIDYNFVRPYNGTEFLKPGKKLAERTKREQEDSFLGDIRIINTWAEIAGIQKWFEWVNFEINN
;
A
#
# COMPACT_ATOMS: atom_id res chain seq x y z
N MET A 1 -6.69 18.03 -3.83
CA MET A 1 -7.27 16.78 -4.37
C MET A 1 -6.25 15.63 -4.34
N LEU A 2 -5.06 15.79 -4.92
CA LEU A 2 -4.01 14.74 -4.96
C LEU A 2 -3.41 14.37 -3.58
N TYR A 3 -3.18 15.35 -2.71
CA TYR A 3 -2.72 15.12 -1.33
C TYR A 3 -3.66 14.20 -0.55
N LYS A 4 -4.97 14.48 -0.59
CA LYS A 4 -6.00 13.65 0.07
C LYS A 4 -5.97 12.21 -0.46
N GLY A 5 -5.68 12.03 -1.74
CA GLY A 5 -5.48 10.70 -2.34
C GLY A 5 -4.30 9.95 -1.74
N LEU A 6 -3.16 10.63 -1.52
CA LEU A 6 -1.98 10.00 -0.91
C LEU A 6 -2.21 9.67 0.57
N ILE A 7 -2.90 10.54 1.31
CA ILE A 7 -3.29 10.24 2.70
C ILE A 7 -4.19 9.02 2.74
N ARG A 8 -5.17 8.93 1.83
CA ARG A 8 -6.02 7.74 1.74
C ARG A 8 -5.22 6.47 1.41
N GLN A 9 -4.19 6.56 0.56
CA GLN A 9 -3.32 5.41 0.28
C GLN A 9 -2.55 4.96 1.53
N VAL A 10 -1.93 5.90 2.26
CA VAL A 10 -1.12 5.54 3.43
C VAL A 10 -1.97 4.98 4.57
N THR A 11 -3.21 5.45 4.74
CA THR A 11 -4.11 4.96 5.79
C THR A 11 -4.82 3.66 5.41
N ASN A 12 -5.03 3.38 4.13
CA ASN A 12 -5.83 2.23 3.70
C ASN A 12 -4.98 1.04 3.28
N LEU A 13 -3.99 1.23 2.39
CA LEU A 13 -3.27 0.09 1.78
C LEU A 13 -2.64 -0.88 2.79
N PRO A 14 -2.05 -0.43 3.92
CA PRO A 14 -1.55 -1.36 4.92
C PRO A 14 -2.64 -2.20 5.57
N VAL A 15 -3.81 -1.60 5.83
CA VAL A 15 -4.96 -2.25 6.46
C VAL A 15 -5.65 -3.18 5.45
N ASP A 16 -5.85 -2.73 4.22
CA ASP A 16 -6.39 -3.52 3.11
C ASP A 16 -5.56 -4.80 2.91
N PHE A 17 -4.23 -4.69 3.01
CA PHE A 17 -3.35 -5.86 2.96
C PHE A 17 -3.63 -6.86 4.10
N MET A 18 -3.85 -6.40 5.33
CA MET A 18 -4.18 -7.28 6.46
C MET A 18 -5.52 -7.99 6.24
N ILE A 19 -6.51 -7.29 5.69
CA ILE A 19 -7.81 -7.85 5.30
C ILE A 19 -7.65 -8.92 4.23
N GLU A 20 -6.90 -8.65 3.17
CA GLU A 20 -6.67 -9.60 2.07
C GLU A 20 -5.91 -10.85 2.55
N LYS A 21 -4.92 -10.67 3.44
CA LYS A 21 -4.24 -11.77 4.11
C LYS A 21 -5.22 -12.63 4.91
N TRP A 22 -6.04 -12.02 5.77
CA TRP A 22 -7.05 -12.72 6.56
C TRP A 22 -8.05 -13.47 5.67
N LEU A 23 -8.53 -12.85 4.59
CA LEU A 23 -9.44 -13.49 3.63
C LEU A 23 -8.82 -14.75 3.00
N TYR A 24 -7.56 -14.67 2.60
CA TYR A 24 -6.85 -15.78 1.98
C TYR A 24 -6.63 -16.97 2.93
N GLU A 25 -6.35 -16.65 4.20
CA GLU A 25 -6.09 -17.63 5.27
C GLU A 25 -7.39 -18.30 5.75
N VAL A 26 -8.48 -17.53 5.92
CA VAL A 26 -9.72 -18.01 6.56
C VAL A 26 -10.75 -18.53 5.57
N TYR A 27 -10.78 -18.03 4.33
CA TYR A 27 -11.81 -18.40 3.34
C TYR A 27 -11.21 -18.98 2.04
N PRO A 28 -10.72 -20.23 2.05
CA PRO A 28 -10.12 -20.87 0.86
C PRO A 28 -11.02 -20.87 -0.38
N ASN A 29 -12.34 -20.98 -0.18
CA ASN A 29 -13.34 -20.99 -1.26
C ASN A 29 -13.46 -19.63 -1.99
N LEU A 30 -12.94 -18.54 -1.41
CA LEU A 30 -12.96 -17.21 -2.02
C LEU A 30 -11.71 -16.90 -2.85
N ARG A 31 -10.67 -17.75 -2.81
CA ARG A 31 -9.36 -17.45 -3.40
C ARG A 31 -9.40 -17.12 -4.89
N GLU A 32 -10.25 -17.78 -5.67
CA GLU A 32 -10.38 -17.47 -7.10
C GLU A 32 -10.96 -16.06 -7.33
N TYR A 33 -12.00 -15.71 -6.58
CA TYR A 33 -12.62 -14.38 -6.65
C TYR A 33 -11.68 -13.30 -6.12
N GLN A 34 -10.99 -13.59 -5.02
CA GLN A 34 -9.96 -12.74 -4.46
C GLN A 34 -8.85 -12.49 -5.48
N PHE A 35 -8.31 -13.53 -6.12
CA PHE A 35 -7.27 -13.39 -7.14
C PHE A 35 -7.73 -12.48 -8.30
N LYS A 36 -8.97 -12.65 -8.79
CA LYS A 36 -9.53 -11.77 -9.83
C LYS A 36 -9.62 -10.31 -9.38
N SER A 37 -10.07 -10.08 -8.14
CA SER A 37 -10.13 -8.75 -7.53
C SER A 37 -8.73 -8.12 -7.42
N LEU A 38 -7.77 -8.85 -6.86
CA LEU A 38 -6.39 -8.40 -6.68
C LEU A 38 -5.70 -8.12 -8.01
N LYS A 39 -5.96 -8.93 -9.04
CA LYS A 39 -5.44 -8.67 -10.40
C LYS A 39 -5.95 -7.35 -10.95
N LYS A 40 -7.25 -7.06 -10.79
CA LYS A 40 -7.82 -5.76 -11.20
C LYS A 40 -7.19 -4.60 -10.44
N GLN A 41 -7.03 -4.71 -9.12
CA GLN A 41 -6.35 -3.69 -8.31
C GLN A 41 -4.88 -3.49 -8.73
N ALA A 42 -4.19 -4.57 -9.12
CA ALA A 42 -2.84 -4.52 -9.64
C ALA A 42 -2.77 -3.79 -10.99
N ASP A 43 -3.68 -4.08 -11.92
CA ASP A 43 -3.74 -3.41 -13.22
C ASP A 43 -3.99 -1.89 -13.05
N GLU A 44 -4.91 -1.51 -12.14
CA GLU A 44 -5.16 -0.11 -11.78
C GLU A 44 -3.92 0.57 -11.15
N SER A 45 -3.22 -0.12 -10.25
CA SER A 45 -2.00 0.36 -9.61
C SER A 45 -0.85 0.55 -10.61
N VAL A 46 -0.73 -0.35 -11.59
CA VAL A 46 0.28 -0.32 -12.65
C VAL A 46 0.00 0.80 -13.65
N ALA A 47 -1.27 1.14 -13.91
CA ALA A 47 -1.62 2.28 -14.76
C ALA A 47 -1.05 3.62 -14.21
N ALA A 48 -0.84 3.72 -12.90
CA ALA A 48 -0.21 4.87 -12.26
C ALA A 48 1.29 5.02 -12.55
N LEU A 49 1.94 4.03 -13.17
CA LEU A 49 3.33 4.11 -13.66
C LEU A 49 3.47 4.83 -15.00
N SER A 50 2.36 5.17 -15.66
CA SER A 50 2.39 5.76 -16.99
C SER A 50 3.08 7.12 -17.04
N ASN A 51 3.70 7.41 -18.19
CA ASN A 51 4.36 8.70 -18.41
C ASN A 51 3.38 9.86 -18.39
N GLU A 52 2.14 9.61 -18.80
CA GLU A 52 1.02 10.55 -18.76
C GLU A 52 0.74 10.97 -17.32
N VAL A 53 0.60 10.00 -16.41
CA VAL A 53 0.41 10.28 -14.98
C VAL A 53 1.63 11.01 -14.39
N ARG A 54 2.85 10.62 -14.77
CA ARG A 54 4.08 11.30 -14.33
C ARG A 54 4.10 12.79 -14.72
N LYS A 55 3.69 13.13 -15.93
CA LYS A 55 3.71 14.52 -16.45
C LYS A 55 2.74 15.44 -15.73
N ILE A 56 1.61 14.92 -15.26
CA ILE A 56 0.53 15.72 -14.66
C ILE A 56 0.53 15.68 -13.12
N THR A 57 1.36 14.83 -12.50
CA THR A 57 1.41 14.64 -11.05
C THR A 57 2.68 15.25 -10.48
N PRO A 58 2.62 16.02 -9.37
CA PRO A 58 3.83 16.49 -8.69
C PRO A 58 4.77 15.33 -8.35
N GLN A 59 6.06 15.48 -8.70
CA GLN A 59 7.04 14.38 -8.67
C GLN A 59 7.10 13.67 -7.30
N LYS A 60 7.01 14.40 -6.18
CA LYS A 60 6.97 13.80 -4.84
C LYS A 60 5.76 12.86 -4.66
N LEU A 61 4.56 13.31 -5.07
CA LEU A 61 3.33 12.51 -4.96
C LEU A 61 3.38 11.29 -5.89
N TYR A 62 3.87 11.49 -7.12
CA TYR A 62 4.06 10.41 -8.09
C TYR A 62 4.98 9.32 -7.55
N ASN A 63 6.12 9.72 -6.97
CA ASN A 63 7.10 8.79 -6.42
C ASN A 63 6.54 8.04 -5.20
N VAL A 64 5.96 8.75 -4.24
CA VAL A 64 5.43 8.12 -3.03
C VAL A 64 4.29 7.16 -3.37
N SER A 65 3.36 7.56 -4.25
CA SER A 65 2.25 6.70 -4.63
C SER A 65 2.72 5.41 -5.30
N ASN A 66 3.71 5.50 -6.20
CA ASN A 66 4.25 4.29 -6.85
C ASN A 66 5.08 3.41 -5.89
N ILE A 67 5.72 3.99 -4.87
CA ILE A 67 6.38 3.23 -3.79
C ILE A 67 5.33 2.46 -2.97
N PHE A 68 4.23 3.10 -2.61
CA PHE A 68 3.13 2.48 -1.87
C PHE A 68 2.46 1.38 -2.67
N ASN A 69 2.13 1.64 -3.94
CA ASN A 69 1.56 0.64 -4.84
C ASN A 69 2.49 -0.58 -4.97
N TYR A 70 3.79 -0.36 -5.19
CA TYR A 70 4.76 -1.47 -5.22
C TYR A 70 4.73 -2.28 -3.93
N ALA A 71 4.78 -1.61 -2.78
CA ALA A 71 4.85 -2.28 -1.48
C ALA A 71 3.60 -3.13 -1.23
N TYR A 72 2.42 -2.55 -1.47
CA TYR A 72 1.13 -3.23 -1.38
C TYR A 72 1.06 -4.46 -2.30
N LEU A 73 1.36 -4.30 -3.60
CA LEU A 73 1.33 -5.39 -4.56
C LEU A 73 2.33 -6.51 -4.25
N ARG A 74 3.51 -6.16 -3.71
CA ARG A 74 4.51 -7.14 -3.28
C ARG A 74 4.01 -7.95 -2.08
N LEU A 75 3.41 -7.27 -1.11
CA LEU A 75 2.83 -7.89 0.08
C LEU A 75 1.71 -8.86 -0.29
N LEU A 76 0.77 -8.45 -1.14
CA LEU A 76 -0.29 -9.31 -1.67
C LEU A 76 0.29 -10.53 -2.42
N GLY A 77 1.27 -10.28 -3.29
CA GLY A 77 1.89 -11.33 -4.10
C GLY A 77 2.56 -12.43 -3.27
N PHE A 78 3.09 -12.10 -2.10
CA PHE A 78 3.65 -13.10 -1.18
C PHE A 78 2.61 -14.03 -0.59
N HIS A 79 1.39 -13.56 -0.32
CA HIS A 79 0.37 -14.41 0.31
C HIS A 79 -0.31 -15.34 -0.69
N ILE A 80 -0.45 -14.92 -1.93
CA ILE A 80 -1.16 -15.70 -2.96
C ILE A 80 -0.24 -16.38 -3.98
N ASP A 81 1.07 -16.32 -3.74
CA ASP A 81 2.12 -16.86 -4.62
C ASP A 81 2.02 -16.35 -6.08
N TYR A 82 1.93 -15.02 -6.24
CA TYR A 82 1.85 -14.38 -7.56
C TYR A 82 2.70 -13.11 -7.65
N ASN A 83 3.36 -12.91 -8.78
CA ASN A 83 4.24 -11.75 -8.98
C ASN A 83 3.51 -10.56 -9.63
N PHE A 84 2.81 -9.77 -8.81
CA PHE A 84 2.17 -8.51 -9.26
C PHE A 84 3.16 -7.39 -9.58
N VAL A 85 4.38 -7.44 -9.06
CA VAL A 85 5.34 -6.32 -9.15
C VAL A 85 6.26 -6.38 -10.36
N ARG A 86 6.08 -7.36 -11.26
CA ARG A 86 6.84 -7.46 -12.50
C ARG A 86 6.89 -6.15 -13.31
N PRO A 87 5.80 -5.36 -13.44
CA PRO A 87 5.84 -4.09 -14.19
C PRO A 87 6.76 -3.02 -13.58
N TYR A 88 7.12 -3.15 -12.31
CA TYR A 88 8.02 -2.22 -11.61
C TYR A 88 9.51 -2.58 -11.80
N ASN A 89 9.84 -3.65 -12.52
CA ASN A 89 11.22 -4.02 -12.80
C ASN A 89 11.93 -2.89 -13.56
N GLY A 90 13.12 -2.50 -13.06
CA GLY A 90 13.90 -1.40 -13.63
C GLY A 90 13.39 0.00 -13.27
N THR A 91 12.28 0.13 -12.54
CA THR A 91 11.80 1.43 -12.06
C THR A 91 12.57 1.89 -10.81
N GLU A 92 12.58 3.21 -10.57
CA GLU A 92 13.16 3.81 -9.37
C GLU A 92 12.41 3.41 -8.07
N PHE A 93 11.17 2.91 -8.19
CA PHE A 93 10.29 2.57 -7.05
C PHE A 93 10.56 1.18 -6.46
N LEU A 94 11.24 0.30 -7.20
CA LEU A 94 11.44 -1.10 -6.80
C LEU A 94 12.20 -1.22 -5.48
N LYS A 95 13.35 -0.55 -5.35
CA LYS A 95 14.18 -0.62 -4.14
C LYS A 95 13.45 -0.05 -2.90
N PRO A 96 12.93 1.20 -2.91
CA PRO A 96 12.20 1.74 -1.77
C PRO A 96 10.91 0.96 -1.46
N GLY A 97 10.14 0.57 -2.47
CA GLY A 97 8.92 -0.22 -2.28
C GLY A 97 9.22 -1.61 -1.69
N LYS A 98 10.30 -2.27 -2.12
CA LYS A 98 10.75 -3.52 -1.51
C LYS A 98 11.13 -3.32 -0.04
N LYS A 99 11.92 -2.29 0.28
CA LYS A 99 12.29 -1.98 1.67
C LYS A 99 11.04 -1.78 2.54
N LEU A 100 10.04 -1.07 2.03
CA LEU A 100 8.78 -0.83 2.71
C LEU A 100 8.01 -2.14 2.97
N ALA A 101 7.80 -2.96 1.94
CA ALA A 101 7.13 -4.25 2.06
C ALA A 101 7.82 -5.19 3.06
N GLU A 102 9.15 -5.32 3.00
CA GLU A 102 9.89 -6.17 3.92
C GLU A 102 9.79 -5.65 5.37
N ARG A 103 9.71 -4.33 5.58
CA ARG A 103 9.51 -3.74 6.90
C ARG A 103 8.11 -4.04 7.42
N THR A 104 7.08 -3.86 6.59
CA THR A 104 5.69 -4.20 6.94
C THR A 104 5.55 -5.66 7.34
N LYS A 105 6.10 -6.59 6.56
CA LYS A 105 6.04 -8.02 6.88
C LYS A 105 6.65 -8.36 8.24
N ARG A 106 7.70 -7.63 8.68
CA ARG A 106 8.35 -7.85 9.99
C ARG A 106 7.61 -7.22 11.15
N GLU A 107 6.98 -6.07 10.93
CA GLU A 107 6.37 -5.24 11.97
C GLU A 107 4.84 -5.42 12.08
N GLN A 108 4.22 -6.15 11.15
CA GLN A 108 2.77 -6.36 11.12
C GLN A 108 2.29 -7.05 12.40
N GLU A 109 1.21 -6.53 12.95
CA GLU A 109 0.50 -7.09 14.10
C GLU A 109 -0.99 -6.90 13.84
N ASP A 110 -1.79 -7.93 14.10
CA ASP A 110 -3.24 -7.91 13.92
C ASP A 110 -3.91 -7.21 15.11
N SER A 111 -3.72 -5.89 15.19
CA SER A 111 -4.29 -5.03 16.23
C SER A 111 -4.42 -3.60 15.75
N PHE A 112 -5.34 -2.84 16.34
CA PHE A 112 -5.51 -1.41 16.05
C PHE A 112 -4.21 -0.61 16.22
N LEU A 113 -3.43 -0.90 17.28
CA LEU A 113 -2.13 -0.28 17.48
C LEU A 113 -1.10 -0.73 16.45
N GLY A 114 -1.20 -1.98 15.97
CA GLY A 114 -0.45 -2.50 14.84
C GLY A 114 -0.69 -1.70 13.56
N ASP A 115 -1.95 -1.46 13.22
CA ASP A 115 -2.34 -0.66 12.05
C ASP A 115 -1.75 0.75 12.12
N ILE A 116 -1.93 1.45 13.25
CA ILE A 116 -1.35 2.78 13.46
C ILE A 116 0.16 2.75 13.27
N ARG A 117 0.86 1.76 13.84
CA ARG A 117 2.32 1.65 13.72
C ARG A 117 2.75 1.46 12.27
N ILE A 118 2.12 0.55 11.53
CA ILE A 118 2.48 0.32 10.12
C ILE A 118 2.18 1.55 9.26
N ILE A 119 1.04 2.20 9.44
CA ILE A 119 0.68 3.43 8.72
C ILE A 119 1.73 4.52 8.99
N ASN A 120 2.14 4.70 10.25
CA ASN A 120 3.21 5.64 10.60
C ASN A 120 4.56 5.26 9.98
N THR A 121 4.90 3.97 9.93
CA THR A 121 6.12 3.47 9.24
C THR A 121 6.08 3.80 7.75
N TRP A 122 4.93 3.62 7.07
CA TRP A 122 4.78 4.00 5.67
C TRP A 122 4.93 5.50 5.46
N ALA A 123 4.31 6.30 6.34
CA ALA A 123 4.39 7.75 6.31
C ALA A 123 5.81 8.29 6.55
N GLU A 124 6.56 7.67 7.46
CA GLU A 124 7.97 7.98 7.74
C GLU A 124 8.84 7.73 6.50
N ILE A 125 8.73 6.53 5.91
CA ILE A 125 9.50 6.15 4.72
C ILE A 125 9.20 7.05 3.52
N ALA A 126 7.97 7.53 3.41
CA ALA A 126 7.54 8.46 2.38
C ALA A 126 7.85 9.95 2.69
N GLY A 127 8.28 10.27 3.91
CA GLY A 127 8.51 11.65 4.34
C GLY A 127 7.23 12.50 4.34
N ILE A 128 6.11 11.90 4.75
CA ILE A 128 4.77 12.51 4.84
C ILE A 128 4.15 12.38 6.24
N GLN A 129 4.91 11.96 7.24
CA GLN A 129 4.44 11.76 8.62
C GLN A 129 3.85 13.03 9.27
N LYS A 130 4.20 14.23 8.77
CA LYS A 130 3.64 15.51 9.23
C LYS A 130 2.36 15.92 8.49
N TRP A 131 1.82 15.06 7.63
CA TRP A 131 0.67 15.37 6.76
C TRP A 131 -0.67 14.94 7.37
N PHE A 132 -0.64 14.14 8.42
CA PHE A 132 -1.83 13.76 9.15
C PHE A 132 -1.48 13.57 10.62
N GLU A 133 -2.51 13.60 11.45
CA GLU A 133 -2.41 13.29 12.87
C GLU A 133 -3.55 12.33 13.22
N TRP A 134 -3.30 11.53 14.24
CA TRP A 134 -4.32 10.68 14.84
C TRP A 134 -5.11 11.51 15.83
N VAL A 135 -6.43 11.53 15.66
CA VAL A 135 -7.35 12.17 16.61
C VAL A 135 -8.13 11.09 17.34
N ASN A 136 -8.31 11.27 18.65
CA ASN A 136 -9.20 10.41 19.42
C ASN A 136 -10.66 10.67 19.00
N PHE A 137 -11.47 9.62 19.01
CA PHE A 137 -12.89 9.74 18.72
C PHE A 137 -13.63 10.60 19.76
N GLU A 138 -13.18 10.57 21.02
CA GLU A 138 -13.67 11.47 22.06
C GLU A 138 -12.93 12.80 21.99
N ILE A 139 -13.63 13.82 21.49
CA ILE A 139 -13.22 15.21 21.62
C ILE A 139 -13.48 15.58 23.09
N ASN A 140 -12.43 15.72 23.89
CA ASN A 140 -12.56 16.37 25.20
C ASN A 140 -13.08 17.79 24.95
N ASN A 141 -14.27 18.08 25.48
CA ASN A 141 -14.80 19.44 25.62
C ASN A 141 -13.91 20.27 26.56
#